data_AF-A0A1E3X2P7-F1
#
_entry.id   AF-A0A1E3X2P7-F1
#
_cell.length_a   1.000
_cell.length_b   1.000
_cell.length_c   1.000
_cell.angle_alpha   90.00
_cell.angle_beta   90.00
_cell.angle_gamma   90.00
#
_symmetry.space_group_name_H-M   'P 1'
#
loop_
_entity.id
_entity.type
_entity.pdbx_description
1 polymer ?
#
loop_
_entity_poly.entity_id
_entity_poly.type
_entity_poly.pdbx_seq_one_letter_code
_entity_poly.pdbx_strand_id
1 'polypeptide(L)'
;MSPTPEQQARKHIDELLIDSGWQIQDFNEFNLSASLGLAIREFPTETGHADYVLFVDKTAVGAIEAKPIGTTLGGVAEQTAKYIKKFPKEIPHIGLPLYFAYESTGIETYFRDERDPEPRSRRVFSFHKPQTLYEWINEKDTLRTRLQNIPELDVAGLWPCQIEAIEGLEKSFKRAKPRALIQMATGSGKTLSLQTLNGKEVTL
;
A
#
# COMPACT_ATOMS: atom_id res chain seq x y z
N MET A 1 6.24 23.10 -26.98
CA MET A 1 6.42 23.49 -25.57
C MET A 1 7.05 22.33 -24.84
N SER A 2 8.02 22.56 -23.95
CA SER A 2 8.56 21.53 -23.07
C SER A 2 7.51 21.16 -22.01
N PRO A 3 7.38 19.86 -21.64
CA PRO A 3 6.42 19.44 -20.63
C PRO A 3 6.78 20.03 -19.27
N THR A 4 5.76 20.41 -18.50
CA THR A 4 5.95 20.90 -17.12
C THR A 4 6.56 19.82 -16.23
N PRO A 5 7.21 20.17 -15.11
CA PRO A 5 7.76 19.17 -14.17
C PRO A 5 6.71 18.15 -13.69
N GLU A 6 5.46 18.57 -13.53
CA GLU A 6 4.34 17.71 -13.17
C GLU A 6 3.96 16.74 -14.31
N GLN A 7 3.91 17.23 -15.56
CA GLN A 7 3.68 16.39 -16.73
C GLN A 7 4.80 15.35 -16.92
N GLN A 8 6.05 15.71 -16.61
CA GLN A 8 7.18 14.77 -16.63
C GLN A 8 7.06 13.70 -15.53
N ALA A 9 6.63 14.09 -14.32
CA ALA A 9 6.36 13.14 -13.24
C ALA A 9 5.23 12.17 -13.62
N ARG A 10 4.13 12.68 -14.16
CA ARG A 10 2.99 11.86 -14.63
C ARG A 10 3.40 10.84 -15.70
N LYS A 11 4.31 11.19 -16.61
CA LYS A 11 4.83 10.22 -17.60
C LYS A 11 5.49 9.01 -16.93
N HIS A 12 6.35 9.22 -15.94
CA HIS A 12 6.98 8.13 -15.21
C HIS A 12 5.97 7.36 -14.33
N ILE A 13 4.98 8.05 -13.76
CA ILE A 13 3.89 7.41 -13.02
C ILE A 13 3.08 6.49 -13.94
N ASP A 14 2.75 6.95 -15.15
CA ASP A 14 2.05 6.16 -16.15
C ASP A 14 2.85 4.89 -16.50
N GLU A 15 4.17 5.01 -16.72
CA GLU A 15 5.07 3.88 -16.97
C GLU A 15 5.05 2.88 -15.79
N LEU A 16 5.21 3.37 -14.55
CA LEU A 16 5.17 2.52 -13.35
C LEU A 16 3.82 1.81 -13.15
N LEU A 17 2.71 2.47 -13.47
CA LEU A 17 1.37 1.90 -13.39
C LEU A 17 1.19 0.80 -14.44
N ILE A 18 1.59 1.05 -15.69
CA ILE A 18 1.54 0.08 -16.79
C ILE A 18 2.39 -1.16 -16.45
N ASP A 19 3.62 -0.96 -15.98
CA ASP A 19 4.52 -2.05 -15.58
C ASP A 19 3.96 -2.86 -14.39
N SER A 20 3.13 -2.22 -13.56
CA SER A 20 2.41 -2.85 -12.45
C SER A 20 1.09 -3.51 -12.89
N GLY A 21 0.77 -3.51 -14.19
CA GLY A 21 -0.40 -4.17 -14.77
C GLY A 21 -1.68 -3.35 -14.75
N TRP A 22 -1.61 -2.03 -14.50
CA TRP A 22 -2.76 -1.14 -14.60
C TRP A 22 -2.99 -0.70 -16.03
N GLN A 23 -4.27 -0.64 -16.42
CA GLN A 23 -4.65 0.04 -17.65
C GLN A 23 -5.06 1.48 -17.33
N ILE A 24 -4.43 2.44 -18.00
CA ILE A 24 -4.67 3.87 -17.80
C ILE A 24 -5.75 4.34 -18.77
N GLN A 25 -6.69 5.14 -18.28
CA GLN A 25 -7.77 5.74 -19.07
C GLN A 25 -8.01 7.18 -18.62
N ASP A 26 -8.60 8.00 -19.49
CA ASP A 26 -9.01 9.36 -19.16
C ASP A 26 -10.49 9.40 -18.72
N PHE A 27 -10.84 10.35 -17.85
CA PHE A 27 -12.19 10.45 -17.28
C PHE A 27 -13.32 10.55 -18.32
N ASN A 28 -13.08 11.15 -19.48
CA ASN A 28 -14.13 11.33 -20.49
C ASN A 28 -14.38 10.08 -21.35
N GLU A 29 -13.50 9.08 -21.28
CA GLU A 29 -13.49 7.94 -22.21
C GLU A 29 -13.39 6.59 -21.49
N PHE A 30 -13.62 6.55 -20.18
CA PHE A 30 -13.37 5.33 -19.42
C PHE A 30 -14.43 4.24 -19.66
N ASN A 31 -13.96 3.00 -19.67
CA ASN A 31 -14.75 1.79 -19.64
C ASN A 31 -14.29 0.93 -18.45
N LEU A 32 -15.11 0.90 -17.39
CA LEU A 32 -14.81 0.14 -16.17
C LEU A 32 -14.68 -1.37 -16.41
N SER A 33 -15.23 -1.90 -17.51
CA SER A 33 -15.17 -3.32 -17.84
C SER A 33 -13.95 -3.71 -18.67
N ALA A 34 -13.04 -2.78 -18.97
CA ALA A 34 -11.90 -3.04 -19.87
C ALA A 34 -10.80 -3.92 -19.24
N SER A 35 -10.62 -3.86 -17.92
CA SER A 35 -9.58 -4.59 -17.18
C SER A 35 -10.00 -4.80 -15.73
N LEU A 36 -9.36 -5.76 -15.05
CA LEU A 36 -9.46 -5.91 -13.61
C LEU A 36 -9.02 -4.65 -12.87
N GLY A 37 -7.97 -3.97 -13.36
CA GLY A 37 -7.39 -2.79 -12.73
C GLY A 37 -7.28 -1.61 -13.68
N LEU A 38 -7.92 -0.50 -13.31
CA LEU A 38 -7.89 0.76 -14.06
C LEU A 38 -7.37 1.90 -13.19
N ALA A 39 -6.49 2.72 -13.78
CA ALA A 39 -6.10 4.01 -13.22
C ALA A 39 -6.70 5.12 -14.10
N ILE A 40 -7.74 5.78 -13.60
CA ILE A 40 -8.46 6.81 -14.36
C ILE A 40 -7.89 8.18 -14.00
N ARG A 41 -7.37 8.89 -15.01
CA ARG A 41 -6.72 10.21 -14.86
C ARG A 41 -7.72 11.35 -14.68
N GLU A 42 -7.27 12.40 -13.99
CA GLU A 42 -7.94 13.69 -13.85
C GLU A 42 -9.40 13.59 -13.35
N PHE A 43 -9.62 12.64 -12.45
CA PHE A 43 -10.95 12.26 -12.00
C PHE A 43 -11.58 13.37 -11.15
N PRO A 44 -12.76 13.91 -11.53
CA PRO A 44 -13.45 14.91 -10.75
C PRO A 44 -14.01 14.33 -9.46
N THR A 45 -13.80 15.03 -8.36
CA THR A 45 -14.32 14.72 -7.02
C THR A 45 -15.01 15.95 -6.44
N GLU A 46 -15.69 15.78 -5.30
CA GLU A 46 -16.34 16.91 -4.61
C GLU A 46 -15.34 17.99 -4.14
N THR A 47 -14.06 17.63 -3.96
CA THR A 47 -13.02 18.51 -3.40
C THR A 47 -11.97 18.97 -4.42
N GLY A 48 -12.16 18.67 -5.70
CA GLY A 48 -11.21 18.98 -6.78
C GLY A 48 -10.98 17.78 -7.70
N HIS A 49 -9.88 17.78 -8.46
CA HIS A 49 -9.52 16.65 -9.32
C HIS A 49 -8.45 15.81 -8.65
N ALA A 50 -8.70 14.51 -8.51
CA ALA A 50 -7.66 13.55 -8.18
C ALA A 50 -6.83 13.27 -9.44
N ASP A 51 -5.50 13.18 -9.32
CA ASP A 51 -4.66 12.91 -10.48
C ASP A 51 -4.97 11.54 -11.09
N TYR A 52 -5.16 10.52 -10.22
CA TYR A 52 -5.66 9.22 -10.61
C TYR A 52 -6.63 8.66 -9.57
N VAL A 53 -7.66 7.96 -10.03
CA VAL A 53 -8.49 7.09 -9.19
C VAL A 53 -8.29 5.65 -9.64
N LEU A 54 -8.03 4.77 -8.66
CA LEU A 54 -7.81 3.36 -8.87
C LEU A 54 -9.11 2.60 -8.75
N PHE A 55 -9.49 1.91 -9.82
CA PHE A 55 -10.60 0.97 -9.85
C PHE A 55 -10.09 -0.44 -9.93
N VAL A 56 -10.63 -1.30 -9.07
CA VAL A 56 -10.38 -2.74 -9.08
C VAL A 56 -11.73 -3.43 -9.14
N ASP A 57 -11.91 -4.31 -10.12
CA ASP A 57 -13.19 -4.98 -10.41
C ASP A 57 -14.36 -3.98 -10.43
N LYS A 58 -14.21 -2.92 -11.23
CA LYS A 58 -15.20 -1.83 -11.44
C LYS A 58 -15.52 -1.01 -10.19
N THR A 59 -14.82 -1.23 -9.08
CA THR A 59 -15.04 -0.53 -7.81
C THR A 59 -13.87 0.40 -7.53
N ALA A 60 -14.13 1.68 -7.23
CA ALA A 60 -13.09 2.59 -6.77
C ALA A 60 -12.55 2.12 -5.42
N VAL A 61 -11.24 1.92 -5.34
CA VAL A 61 -10.55 1.41 -4.14
C VAL A 61 -9.51 2.38 -3.58
N GLY A 62 -9.08 3.37 -4.37
CA GLY A 62 -8.06 4.31 -3.94
C GLY A 62 -7.78 5.45 -4.91
N ALA A 63 -6.84 6.31 -4.53
CA ALA A 63 -6.41 7.44 -5.34
C ALA A 63 -4.89 7.61 -5.33
N ILE A 64 -4.36 8.25 -6.37
CA ILE A 64 -2.96 8.64 -6.49
C ILE A 64 -2.90 10.16 -6.64
N GLU A 65 -2.06 10.80 -5.84
CA GLU A 65 -1.64 12.19 -6.01
C GLU A 65 -0.23 12.22 -6.64
N ALA A 66 -0.12 12.85 -7.80
CA ALA A 66 1.13 13.08 -8.51
C ALA A 66 1.76 14.40 -8.06
N LYS A 67 3.08 14.40 -7.89
CA LYS A 67 3.85 15.62 -7.58
C LYS A 67 5.08 15.76 -8.48
N PRO A 68 5.55 16.99 -8.71
CA PRO A 68 6.82 17.19 -9.41
C PRO A 68 7.98 16.46 -8.74
N ILE A 69 8.93 15.99 -9.54
CA ILE A 69 10.19 15.41 -9.06
C ILE A 69 10.89 16.40 -8.13
N GLY A 70 11.40 15.91 -6.99
CA GLY A 70 12.03 16.72 -5.94
C GLY A 70 11.09 17.23 -4.85
N THR A 71 9.78 16.95 -4.96
CA THR A 71 8.81 17.28 -3.90
C THR A 71 8.87 16.27 -2.76
N THR A 72 8.98 16.74 -1.51
CA THR A 72 8.89 15.88 -0.32
C THR A 72 7.47 15.36 -0.13
N LEU A 73 7.27 14.05 -0.25
CA LEU A 73 5.93 13.43 -0.17
C LEU A 73 5.39 13.28 1.26
N GLY A 74 6.25 13.33 2.28
CA GLY A 74 5.86 13.05 3.67
C GLY A 74 4.81 13.99 4.28
N GLY A 75 4.67 15.23 3.78
CA GLY A 75 3.64 16.19 4.21
C GLY A 75 2.41 16.28 3.31
N VAL A 76 2.38 15.51 2.21
CA VAL A 76 1.37 15.63 1.14
C VAL A 76 0.14 14.75 1.38
N ALA A 77 0.22 13.86 2.37
CA ALA A 77 -0.81 12.88 2.71
C ALA A 77 -2.19 13.48 3.03
N GLU A 78 -2.26 14.78 3.33
CA GLU A 78 -3.50 15.52 3.55
C GLU A 78 -4.32 15.75 2.28
N GLN A 79 -3.67 15.82 1.11
CA GLN A 79 -4.37 16.09 -0.15
C GLN A 79 -5.11 14.85 -0.64
N THR A 80 -4.44 13.69 -0.67
CA THR A 80 -5.06 12.39 -0.96
C THR A 80 -6.21 12.09 0.02
N ALA A 81 -6.05 12.49 1.30
CA ALA A 81 -7.07 12.32 2.32
C ALA A 81 -8.39 13.05 2.00
N LYS A 82 -8.38 14.14 1.22
CA LYS A 82 -9.61 14.86 0.83
C LYS A 82 -10.44 14.02 -0.13
N TYR A 83 -9.79 13.47 -1.15
CA TYR A 83 -10.46 12.69 -2.20
C TYR A 83 -10.97 11.36 -1.70
N ILE A 84 -10.16 10.63 -0.93
CA ILE A 84 -10.56 9.31 -0.43
C ILE A 84 -11.70 9.41 0.59
N LYS A 85 -11.80 10.49 1.37
CA LYS A 85 -12.87 10.71 2.36
C LYS A 85 -14.18 11.23 1.77
N LYS A 86 -14.11 11.87 0.60
CA LYS A 86 -15.25 12.47 -0.09
C LYS A 86 -15.23 12.09 -1.57
N PHE A 87 -15.67 10.87 -1.84
CA PHE A 87 -15.80 10.34 -3.20
C PHE A 87 -17.29 10.35 -3.63
N PRO A 88 -17.60 10.62 -4.92
CA PRO A 88 -18.98 10.68 -5.40
C PRO A 88 -19.75 9.37 -5.14
N LYS A 89 -20.94 9.48 -4.56
CA LYS A 89 -21.76 8.32 -4.14
C LYS A 89 -22.36 7.55 -5.32
N GLU A 90 -22.50 8.20 -6.46
CA GLU A 90 -23.06 7.64 -7.70
C GLU A 90 -22.09 6.67 -8.38
N ILE A 91 -20.82 6.69 -7.98
CA ILE A 91 -19.75 5.89 -8.57
C ILE A 91 -19.47 4.71 -7.63
N PRO A 92 -19.46 3.46 -8.13
CA PRO A 92 -19.19 2.29 -7.30
C PRO A 92 -17.84 2.43 -6.57
N HIS A 93 -17.86 2.32 -5.25
CA HIS A 93 -16.67 2.49 -4.42
C HIS A 93 -16.71 1.57 -3.20
N ILE A 94 -15.54 1.17 -2.71
CA ILE A 94 -15.40 0.20 -1.61
C ILE A 94 -15.94 0.71 -0.26
N GLY A 95 -16.14 2.02 -0.15
CA GLY A 95 -16.56 2.71 1.06
C GLY A 95 -15.84 4.04 1.18
N LEU A 96 -16.18 4.81 2.22
CA LEU A 96 -15.48 6.04 2.57
C LEU A 96 -14.86 5.89 3.97
N PRO A 97 -13.57 6.22 4.15
CA PRO A 97 -12.64 6.58 3.09
C PRO A 97 -12.36 5.42 2.11
N LEU A 98 -12.01 5.73 0.86
CA LEU A 98 -11.38 4.72 -0.02
C LEU A 98 -10.15 4.14 0.69
N TYR A 99 -9.92 2.84 0.52
CA TYR A 99 -8.92 2.14 1.33
C TYR A 99 -7.49 2.57 1.01
N PHE A 100 -7.17 2.83 -0.26
CA PHE A 100 -5.80 3.00 -0.69
C PHE A 100 -5.47 4.44 -1.09
N ALA A 101 -4.38 4.96 -0.54
CA ALA A 101 -3.83 6.27 -0.89
C ALA A 101 -2.38 6.12 -1.34
N TYR A 102 -2.05 6.73 -2.47
CA TYR A 102 -0.69 6.84 -2.97
C TYR A 102 -0.30 8.30 -3.20
N GLU A 103 0.97 8.59 -2.93
CA GLU A 103 1.62 9.83 -3.35
C GLU A 103 2.86 9.46 -4.15
N SER A 104 3.05 10.05 -5.34
CA SER A 104 4.19 9.71 -6.18
C SER A 104 4.79 10.91 -6.90
N THR A 105 6.12 10.91 -7.03
CA THR A 105 6.86 11.81 -7.94
C THR A 105 7.26 11.14 -9.25
N GLY A 106 6.91 9.86 -9.44
CA GLY A 106 7.45 9.00 -10.49
C GLY A 106 8.84 8.43 -10.18
N ILE A 107 9.55 8.97 -9.18
CA ILE A 107 10.83 8.43 -8.67
C ILE A 107 10.65 7.76 -7.31
N GLU A 108 9.80 8.35 -6.46
CA GLU A 108 9.43 7.79 -5.17
C GLU A 108 7.92 7.65 -5.10
N THR A 109 7.46 6.52 -4.56
CA THR A 109 6.04 6.24 -4.34
C THR A 109 5.82 5.87 -2.89
N TYR A 110 4.86 6.54 -2.27
CA TYR A 110 4.37 6.26 -0.92
C TYR A 110 2.99 5.64 -0.99
N PHE A 111 2.69 4.78 -0.03
CA PHE A 111 1.43 4.05 0.07
C PHE A 111 0.91 4.06 1.50
N ARG A 112 -0.40 4.21 1.63
CA ARG A 112 -1.16 4.09 2.88
C ARG A 112 -2.43 3.28 2.65
N ASP A 113 -2.73 2.38 3.58
CA ASP A 113 -4.02 1.69 3.69
C ASP A 113 -4.76 2.34 4.87
N GLU A 114 -5.91 2.96 4.60
CA GLU A 114 -6.74 3.67 5.59
C GLU A 114 -7.44 2.72 6.57
N ARG A 115 -7.45 1.41 6.29
CA ARG A 115 -7.98 0.40 7.21
C ARG A 115 -6.97 -0.02 8.27
N ASP A 116 -5.69 0.32 8.10
CA ASP A 116 -4.68 0.00 9.09
C ASP A 116 -5.07 0.61 10.46
N PRO A 117 -4.73 -0.02 11.59
CA PRO A 117 -5.08 0.50 12.92
C PRO A 117 -4.54 1.91 13.16
N GLU A 118 -3.34 2.16 12.63
CA GLU A 118 -2.69 3.47 12.59
C GLU A 118 -2.20 3.71 11.14
N PRO A 119 -3.05 4.31 10.27
CA PRO A 119 -2.72 4.55 8.87
C PRO A 119 -1.51 5.47 8.74
N ARG A 120 -0.45 4.97 8.11
CA ARG A 120 0.80 5.72 7.92
C ARG A 120 1.39 5.46 6.54
N SER A 121 1.70 6.54 5.84
CA SER A 121 2.39 6.48 4.55
C SER A 121 3.75 5.82 4.71
N ARG A 122 4.06 4.88 3.81
CA ARG A 122 5.34 4.18 3.74
C ARG A 122 5.82 4.15 2.29
N ARG A 123 7.14 4.21 2.09
CA ARG A 123 7.72 4.04 0.77
C ARG A 123 7.49 2.61 0.27
N VAL A 124 7.05 2.49 -0.98
CA VAL A 124 6.97 1.23 -1.72
C VAL A 124 7.89 1.31 -2.94
N PHE A 125 8.26 0.16 -3.48
CA PHE A 125 9.12 0.10 -4.66
C PHE A 125 8.40 0.62 -5.92
N SER A 126 7.16 0.18 -6.11
CA SER A 126 6.25 0.63 -7.17
C SER A 126 4.80 0.50 -6.68
N PHE A 127 3.83 0.84 -7.53
CA PHE A 127 2.42 0.58 -7.28
C PHE A 127 2.15 -0.93 -7.11
N HIS A 128 1.21 -1.29 -6.24
CA HIS A 128 0.78 -2.68 -6.13
C HIS A 128 0.01 -3.08 -7.38
N LYS A 129 0.06 -4.36 -7.74
CA LYS A 129 -0.72 -4.90 -8.86
C LYS A 129 -2.21 -4.86 -8.54
N PRO A 130 -3.10 -4.72 -9.54
CA PRO A 130 -4.54 -4.80 -9.34
C PRO A 130 -5.01 -6.06 -8.61
N GLN A 131 -4.40 -7.21 -8.90
CA GLN A 131 -4.72 -8.50 -8.27
C GLN A 131 -4.42 -8.47 -6.77
N THR A 132 -3.29 -7.89 -6.37
CA THR A 132 -2.93 -7.73 -4.95
C THR A 132 -3.92 -6.84 -4.23
N LEU A 133 -4.33 -5.72 -4.84
CA LEU A 133 -5.35 -4.86 -4.24
C LEU A 133 -6.72 -5.54 -4.19
N TYR A 134 -7.07 -6.35 -5.19
CA TYR A 134 -8.30 -7.16 -5.20
C TYR A 134 -8.33 -8.17 -4.04
N GLU A 135 -7.23 -8.87 -3.79
CA GLU A 135 -7.11 -9.77 -2.65
C GLU A 135 -7.27 -8.99 -1.34
N TRP A 136 -6.56 -7.87 -1.20
CA TRP A 136 -6.58 -7.07 0.02
C TRP A 136 -7.93 -6.44 0.34
N ILE A 137 -8.72 -5.99 -0.65
CA ILE A 137 -10.07 -5.44 -0.37
C ILE A 137 -11.03 -6.52 0.13
N ASN A 138 -10.76 -7.79 -0.17
CA ASN A 138 -11.57 -8.94 0.26
C ASN A 138 -11.06 -9.56 1.57
N GLU A 139 -9.88 -9.19 2.04
CA GLU A 139 -9.41 -9.54 3.38
C GLU A 139 -10.13 -8.71 4.45
N LYS A 140 -10.53 -9.39 5.54
CA LYS A 140 -11.15 -8.76 6.70
C LYS A 140 -10.19 -7.80 7.41
N ASP A 141 -8.95 -8.22 7.59
CA ASP A 141 -7.94 -7.52 8.39
C ASP A 141 -6.72 -7.18 7.52
N THR A 142 -6.21 -5.96 7.61
CA THR A 142 -4.97 -5.60 6.90
C THR A 142 -3.77 -6.33 7.47
N LEU A 143 -2.67 -6.38 6.71
CA LEU A 143 -1.39 -6.89 7.21
C LEU A 143 -0.98 -6.22 8.53
N ARG A 144 -1.19 -4.90 8.71
CA ARG A 144 -0.83 -4.24 9.97
C ARG A 144 -1.71 -4.68 11.13
N THR A 145 -3.00 -4.89 10.90
CA THR A 145 -3.90 -5.47 11.92
C THR A 145 -3.47 -6.89 12.29
N ARG A 146 -3.16 -7.73 11.30
CA ARG A 146 -2.66 -9.09 11.52
C ARG A 146 -1.35 -9.09 12.31
N LEU A 147 -0.42 -8.17 12.02
CA LEU A 147 0.84 -8.01 12.76
C LEU A 147 0.66 -7.46 14.18
N GLN A 148 -0.45 -6.80 14.51
CA GLN A 148 -0.78 -6.44 15.90
C GLN A 148 -1.28 -7.66 16.69
N ASN A 149 -1.96 -8.58 16.01
CA ASN A 149 -2.62 -9.75 16.59
C ASN A 149 -1.87 -11.07 16.32
N ILE A 150 -0.52 -11.02 16.32
CA ILE A 150 0.32 -12.22 16.16
C ILE A 150 0.01 -13.21 17.31
N PRO A 151 -0.29 -14.49 17.02
CA PRO A 151 -0.50 -15.51 18.04
C PRO A 151 0.69 -15.67 18.98
N GLU A 152 0.44 -16.11 20.22
CA GLU A 152 1.50 -16.35 21.20
C GLU A 152 2.55 -17.36 20.68
N LEU A 153 3.80 -17.18 21.11
CA LEU A 153 4.89 -18.09 20.75
C LEU A 153 4.80 -19.36 21.57
N ASP A 154 4.67 -20.50 20.89
CA ASP A 154 4.96 -21.79 21.52
C ASP A 154 6.48 -21.89 21.77
N VAL A 155 6.84 -21.82 23.04
CA VAL A 155 8.25 -21.86 23.49
C VAL A 155 8.80 -23.27 23.61
N ALA A 156 7.96 -24.30 23.43
CA ALA A 156 8.40 -25.68 23.55
C ALA A 156 9.49 -26.01 22.54
N GLY A 157 10.63 -26.50 23.03
CA GLY A 157 11.77 -26.88 22.19
C GLY A 157 12.63 -25.70 21.67
N LEU A 158 12.35 -24.46 22.10
CA LEU A 158 13.16 -23.29 21.74
C LEU A 158 14.18 -22.96 22.83
N TRP A 159 15.38 -22.53 22.41
CA TRP A 159 16.39 -22.00 23.31
C TRP A 159 16.09 -20.55 23.71
N PRO A 160 16.56 -20.08 24.88
CA PRO A 160 16.30 -18.73 25.36
C PRO A 160 16.66 -17.63 24.34
N CYS A 161 17.77 -17.77 23.63
CA CYS A 161 18.18 -16.79 22.60
C CYS A 161 17.25 -16.79 21.37
N GLN A 162 16.61 -17.92 21.04
CA GLN A 162 15.65 -18.00 19.96
C GLN A 162 14.32 -17.35 20.36
N ILE A 163 13.89 -17.56 21.60
CA ILE A 163 12.70 -16.93 22.18
C ILE A 163 12.88 -15.40 22.17
N GLU A 164 14.01 -14.91 22.70
CA GLU A 164 14.32 -13.47 22.72
C GLU A 164 14.33 -12.87 21.32
N ALA A 165 14.94 -13.55 20.35
CA ALA A 165 15.00 -13.10 18.97
C ALA A 165 13.60 -13.01 18.32
N ILE A 166 12.75 -14.02 18.51
CA ILE A 166 11.40 -14.07 17.95
C ILE A 166 10.51 -13.01 18.61
N GLU A 167 10.48 -12.94 19.93
CA GLU A 167 9.69 -11.93 20.64
C GLU A 167 10.13 -10.50 20.31
N GLY A 168 11.44 -10.28 20.18
CA GLY A 168 11.99 -8.99 19.76
C GLY A 168 11.50 -8.58 18.37
N LEU A 169 11.43 -9.54 17.45
CA LEU A 169 10.90 -9.31 16.10
C LEU A 169 9.39 -9.05 16.11
N GLU A 170 8.61 -9.82 16.85
CA GLU A 170 7.17 -9.61 17.00
C GLU A 170 6.86 -8.23 17.60
N LYS A 171 7.61 -7.82 18.63
CA LYS A 171 7.52 -6.46 19.19
C LYS A 171 7.88 -5.40 18.14
N SER A 172 8.84 -5.67 17.25
CA SER A 172 9.18 -4.76 16.15
C SER A 172 8.06 -4.66 15.11
N PHE A 173 7.46 -5.80 14.73
CA PHE A 173 6.35 -5.87 13.79
C PHE A 173 5.09 -5.18 14.32
N LYS A 174 4.70 -5.42 15.58
CA LYS A 174 3.59 -4.73 16.25
C LYS A 174 3.74 -3.21 16.25
N ARG A 175 4.97 -2.71 16.22
CA ARG A 175 5.31 -1.28 16.15
C ARG A 175 5.43 -0.74 14.73
N ALA A 176 5.08 -1.53 13.71
CA ALA A 176 5.21 -1.20 12.30
C ALA A 176 6.62 -0.69 11.92
N LYS A 177 7.67 -1.27 12.54
CA LYS A 177 9.06 -0.98 12.15
C LYS A 177 9.46 -1.88 10.98
N PRO A 178 9.59 -1.33 9.75
CA PRO A 178 9.82 -2.14 8.55
C PRO A 178 11.21 -2.78 8.51
N ARG A 179 12.13 -2.36 9.38
CA ARG A 179 13.49 -2.86 9.46
C ARG A 179 13.75 -3.37 10.88
N ALA A 180 13.87 -4.68 11.01
CA ALA A 180 14.31 -5.36 12.20
C ALA A 180 15.56 -6.18 11.86
N LEU A 181 16.57 -6.14 12.72
CA LEU A 181 17.79 -6.92 12.56
C LEU A 181 17.91 -7.87 13.74
N ILE A 182 17.92 -9.18 13.45
CA ILE A 182 18.28 -10.20 14.42
C ILE A 182 19.74 -10.56 14.15
N GLN A 183 20.61 -10.32 15.14
CA GLN A 183 22.00 -10.75 15.08
C GLN A 183 22.19 -11.93 16.05
N MET A 184 22.44 -13.11 15.49
CA MET A 184 22.69 -14.34 16.25
C MET A 184 24.02 -14.97 15.81
N ALA A 185 24.71 -15.66 16.72
CA ALA A 185 25.94 -16.39 16.39
C ALA A 185 25.67 -17.59 15.46
N THR A 186 26.65 -18.04 14.67
CA THR A 186 26.51 -19.28 13.87
C THR A 186 26.33 -20.48 14.80
N GLY A 187 25.40 -21.40 14.49
CA GLY A 187 25.09 -22.56 15.32
C GLY A 187 24.03 -22.34 16.42
N SER A 188 23.49 -21.12 16.58
CA SER A 188 22.46 -20.79 17.57
C SER A 188 21.01 -21.07 17.11
N GLY A 189 20.83 -21.84 16.04
CA GLY A 189 19.51 -22.27 15.58
C GLY A 189 18.69 -21.22 14.81
N LYS A 190 19.33 -20.32 14.05
CA LYS A 190 18.66 -19.29 13.21
C LYS A 190 17.58 -19.86 12.29
N THR A 191 17.84 -21.02 11.70
CA THR A 191 16.91 -21.69 10.77
C THR A 191 15.61 -22.10 11.47
N LEU A 192 15.73 -22.66 12.68
CA LEU A 192 14.56 -23.05 13.48
C LEU A 192 13.75 -21.81 13.86
N SER A 193 14.39 -20.71 14.26
CA SER A 193 13.71 -19.45 14.57
C SER A 193 12.91 -18.89 13.38
N LEU A 194 13.48 -18.95 12.17
CA LEU A 194 12.79 -18.50 10.95
C LEU A 194 11.61 -19.41 10.56
N GLN A 195 11.76 -20.73 10.75
CA GLN A 195 10.68 -21.69 10.50
C GLN A 195 9.51 -21.49 11.47
N THR A 196 9.79 -21.29 12.77
CA THR A 196 8.75 -21.00 13.76
C THR A 196 8.00 -19.72 13.45
N LEU A 197 8.69 -18.68 12.97
CA LEU A 197 8.06 -17.43 12.53
C LEU A 197 7.14 -17.62 11.32
N ASN A 198 7.59 -18.33 10.28
CA ASN A 198 6.79 -18.60 9.09
C ASN A 198 5.58 -19.53 9.34
N GLY A 199 5.68 -20.38 10.37
CA GLY A 199 4.60 -21.30 10.76
C GLY A 199 3.47 -20.64 11.54
N LYS A 200 3.67 -19.42 12.07
CA LYS A 200 2.56 -18.60 12.56
C LYS A 200 1.80 -18.11 11.33
N GLU A 201 0.47 -18.27 11.29
CA GLU A 201 -0.44 -17.92 10.18
C GLU A 201 -0.52 -16.40 9.87
N VAL A 202 0.61 -15.71 9.94
CA VAL A 202 0.79 -14.35 9.46
C VAL A 202 1.55 -14.46 8.16
N THR A 203 0.84 -14.81 7.07
CA THR A 203 1.44 -14.75 5.74
C THR A 203 1.77 -13.28 5.44
N LEU A 204 3.07 -12.98 5.43
CA LEU A 204 3.66 -11.69 5.05
C LEU A 204 3.52 -11.41 3.56
#